data_AF-A0A820DCZ2-F1
#
_entry.id   AF-A0A820DCZ2-F1
#
_cell.length_a   1.000
_cell.length_b   1.000
_cell.length_c   1.000
_cell.angle_alpha   90.00
_cell.angle_beta   90.00
_cell.angle_gamma   90.00
#
_symmetry.space_group_name_H-M   'P 1'
#
loop_
_entity.id
_entity.type
_entity.pdbx_description
1 polymer ?
#
loop_
_entity_poly.entity_id
_entity_poly.type
_entity_poly.pdbx_seq_one_letter_code
_entity_poly.pdbx_strand_id
1 'polypeptide(L)'
;MYDKSLEFYCQALEIRESFYRRKHLDTAITLNNIGNTYYKMKESSTSLMYYEKSFDICRKQLPYIHMDIAESMNNMGLVYSKMNNFYSVLDYFLESLDIRKRILPYEHNDIVQSLMNITSIGYEQNAIDEALTIQKIEFDPIGRYKLLDRLKESI
;
A
#
# COMPACT_ATOMS: atom_id res chain seq x y z
N MET A 1 3.14 20.57 -14.03
CA MET A 1 1.96 19.70 -14.25
C MET A 1 1.33 19.27 -12.92
N TYR A 2 2.14 18.96 -11.89
CA TYR A 2 1.64 18.62 -10.55
C TYR A 2 0.87 19.75 -9.86
N ASP A 3 1.28 21.02 -10.05
CA ASP A 3 0.62 22.16 -9.39
C ASP A 3 -0.85 22.32 -9.78
N LYS A 4 -1.18 22.16 -11.08
CA LYS A 4 -2.58 22.16 -11.55
C LYS A 4 -3.36 20.97 -11.00
N SER A 5 -2.73 19.81 -10.85
CA SER A 5 -3.38 18.64 -10.26
C SER A 5 -3.71 18.87 -8.79
N LEU A 6 -2.78 19.46 -8.02
CA LEU A 6 -3.00 19.83 -6.63
C LEU A 6 -4.11 20.86 -6.51
N GLU A 7 -4.14 21.87 -7.38
CA GLU A 7 -5.21 22.88 -7.40
C GLU A 7 -6.60 22.22 -7.50
N PHE A 8 -6.81 21.35 -8.50
CA PHE A 8 -8.10 20.65 -8.66
C PHE A 8 -8.42 19.70 -7.51
N TYR A 9 -7.44 18.96 -7.00
CA TYR A 9 -7.69 18.04 -5.88
C TYR A 9 -7.96 18.78 -4.57
N CYS A 10 -7.29 19.90 -4.28
CA CYS A 10 -7.56 20.73 -3.11
C CYS A 10 -8.95 21.37 -3.18
N GLN A 11 -9.37 21.89 -4.34
CA GLN A 11 -10.73 22.39 -4.53
C GLN A 11 -11.78 21.28 -4.30
N ALA A 12 -11.55 20.08 -4.86
CA ALA A 12 -12.43 18.94 -4.64
C ALA A 12 -12.47 18.50 -3.17
N LEU A 13 -11.33 18.57 -2.47
CA LEU A 13 -11.23 18.25 -1.05
C LEU A 13 -12.07 19.23 -0.23
N GLU A 14 -11.92 20.54 -0.44
CA GLU A 14 -12.70 21.57 0.27
C GLU A 14 -14.21 21.36 0.12
N ILE A 15 -14.67 21.10 -1.11
CA ILE A 15 -16.10 20.83 -1.37
C ILE A 15 -16.55 19.57 -0.62
N ARG A 16 -15.80 18.46 -0.72
CA ARG A 16 -16.15 17.20 -0.04
C ARG A 16 -16.13 17.33 1.48
N GLU A 17 -15.15 18.04 2.04
CA GLU A 17 -15.08 18.30 3.48
C GLU A 17 -16.28 19.10 3.98
N SER A 18 -16.74 20.09 3.22
CA SER A 18 -17.91 20.91 3.56
C SER A 18 -19.20 20.10 3.56
N PHE A 19 -19.39 19.19 2.60
CA PHE A 19 -20.59 18.38 2.46
C PHE A 19 -20.64 17.24 3.48
N TYR A 20 -19.51 16.57 3.71
CA TYR A 20 -19.46 15.31 4.45
C TYR A 20 -18.85 15.41 5.84
N ARG A 21 -18.60 16.63 6.33
CA ARG A 21 -17.92 16.87 7.62
C ARG A 21 -16.61 16.05 7.76
N ARG A 22 -15.87 15.94 6.66
CA ARG A 22 -14.56 15.26 6.55
C ARG A 22 -14.53 13.74 6.74
N LYS A 23 -15.67 13.06 6.74
CA LYS A 23 -15.76 11.64 7.12
C LYS A 23 -16.29 10.71 6.04
N HIS A 24 -16.24 11.09 4.76
CA HIS A 24 -16.75 10.24 3.67
C HIS A 24 -15.63 9.60 2.87
N LEU A 25 -15.86 8.42 2.30
CA LEU A 25 -14.86 7.69 1.49
C LEU A 25 -14.37 8.49 0.29
N ASP A 26 -15.23 9.31 -0.34
CA ASP A 26 -14.78 10.23 -1.38
C ASP A 26 -13.72 11.22 -0.89
N THR A 27 -13.79 11.63 0.38
CA THR A 27 -12.75 12.49 0.98
C THR A 27 -11.44 11.72 1.07
N ALA A 28 -11.48 10.45 1.49
CA ALA A 28 -10.30 9.58 1.52
C ALA A 28 -9.67 9.42 0.12
N ILE A 29 -10.47 9.14 -0.91
CA ILE A 29 -10.00 9.02 -2.29
C ILE A 29 -9.30 10.30 -2.75
N THR A 30 -9.85 11.49 -2.45
CA THR A 30 -9.17 12.76 -2.78
C THR A 30 -7.85 12.89 -2.05
N LEU A 31 -7.82 12.60 -0.74
CA LEU A 31 -6.61 12.68 0.06
C LEU A 31 -5.52 11.72 -0.46
N ASN A 32 -5.88 10.49 -0.85
CA ASN A 32 -4.97 9.53 -1.48
C ASN A 32 -4.37 10.08 -2.78
N ASN A 33 -5.18 10.74 -3.62
CA ASN A 33 -4.71 11.34 -4.86
C ASN A 33 -3.78 12.56 -4.65
N ILE A 34 -4.04 13.35 -3.61
CA ILE A 34 -3.13 14.43 -3.20
C ILE A 34 -1.81 13.82 -2.72
N GLY A 35 -1.86 12.77 -1.89
CA GLY A 35 -0.68 12.01 -1.47
C GLY A 35 0.14 11.49 -2.66
N ASN A 36 -0.52 10.84 -3.63
CA ASN A 36 0.11 10.38 -4.88
C ASN A 36 0.82 11.51 -5.63
N THR A 37 0.23 12.71 -5.64
CA THR A 37 0.82 13.86 -6.31
C THR A 37 2.09 14.32 -5.59
N TYR A 38 2.05 14.46 -4.26
CA TYR A 38 3.23 14.80 -3.47
C TYR A 38 4.32 13.72 -3.52
N TYR A 39 3.94 12.44 -3.53
CA TYR A 39 4.89 11.33 -3.72
C TYR A 39 5.66 11.47 -5.03
N LYS A 40 4.97 11.77 -6.14
CA LYS A 40 5.60 12.00 -7.45
C LYS A 40 6.49 13.25 -7.48
N MET A 41 6.18 14.24 -6.65
CA MET A 41 7.02 15.43 -6.44
C MET A 41 8.23 15.17 -5.52
N LYS A 42 8.36 13.95 -4.96
CA LYS A 42 9.38 13.57 -3.97
C LYS A 42 9.23 14.27 -2.61
N GLU A 43 8.04 14.78 -2.31
CA GLU A 43 7.68 15.40 -1.04
C GLU A 43 7.15 14.32 -0.06
N SER A 44 8.05 13.45 0.41
CA SER A 44 7.70 12.24 1.18
C SER A 44 6.88 12.54 2.43
N SER A 45 7.27 13.52 3.25
CA SER A 45 6.57 13.86 4.50
C SER A 45 5.14 14.35 4.25
N THR A 46 4.96 15.20 3.24
CA THR A 46 3.64 15.73 2.87
C THR A 46 2.77 14.62 2.30
N SER A 47 3.34 13.76 1.45
CA SER A 47 2.66 12.59 0.91
C SER A 47 2.14 11.66 2.01
N LEU A 48 3.00 11.32 2.97
CA LEU A 48 2.66 10.47 4.11
C LEU A 48 1.49 11.03 4.91
N MET A 49 1.52 12.32 5.23
CA MET A 49 0.44 13.00 5.95
C MET A 49 -0.91 12.84 5.24
N TYR A 50 -0.95 12.95 3.90
CA TYR A 50 -2.19 12.79 3.15
C TYR A 50 -2.65 11.33 3.06
N TYR A 51 -1.74 10.37 2.92
CA TYR A 51 -2.08 8.95 2.98
C TYR A 51 -2.60 8.54 4.36
N GLU A 52 -2.01 9.02 5.45
CA GLU A 52 -2.48 8.74 6.81
C GLU A 52 -3.89 9.26 7.04
N LYS A 53 -4.19 10.49 6.59
CA LYS A 53 -5.55 11.04 6.66
C LYS A 53 -6.56 10.22 5.85
N SER A 54 -6.17 9.76 4.65
CA SER A 54 -7.01 8.87 3.83
C SER A 54 -7.27 7.55 4.55
N PHE A 55 -6.20 6.91 5.04
CA PHE A 55 -6.25 5.64 5.74
C PHE A 55 -7.14 5.70 6.99
N ASP A 56 -7.06 6.78 7.77
CA ASP A 56 -7.91 6.99 8.94
C ASP A 56 -9.40 7.05 8.62
N ILE A 57 -9.76 7.63 7.47
CA ILE A 57 -11.15 7.69 7.01
C ILE A 57 -11.60 6.31 6.53
N CYS A 58 -10.78 5.61 5.75
CA CYS A 58 -11.06 4.26 5.27
C CYS A 58 -11.24 3.27 6.42
N ARG A 59 -10.29 3.22 7.36
CA ARG A 59 -10.31 2.29 8.51
C ARG A 59 -11.51 2.49 9.44
N LYS A 60 -12.09 3.69 9.49
CA LYS A 60 -13.28 3.98 10.31
C LYS A 60 -14.60 3.59 9.64
N GLN A 61 -14.62 3.42 8.31
CA GLN A 61 -15.85 3.21 7.53
C GLN A 61 -15.90 1.87 6.82
N LEU A 62 -14.75 1.27 6.53
CA LEU A 62 -14.64 0.03 5.79
C LEU A 62 -14.33 -1.14 6.74
N PRO A 63 -14.77 -2.36 6.39
CA PRO A 63 -14.26 -3.56 7.03
C PRO A 63 -12.73 -3.62 6.91
N TYR A 64 -12.07 -4.23 7.90
CA TYR A 64 -10.62 -4.37 7.92
C TYR A 64 -10.05 -5.01 6.63
N ILE A 65 -10.78 -5.98 6.07
CA ILE A 65 -10.46 -6.58 4.76
C ILE A 65 -11.18 -5.77 3.67
N HIS A 66 -10.49 -4.78 3.12
CA HIS A 66 -10.97 -3.97 1.99
C HIS A 66 -9.81 -3.52 1.10
N MET A 67 -10.02 -3.48 -0.22
CA MET A 67 -8.97 -3.12 -1.19
C MET A 67 -8.40 -1.72 -0.96
N ASP A 68 -9.24 -0.72 -0.66
CA ASP A 68 -8.78 0.65 -0.37
C ASP A 68 -7.85 0.73 0.86
N ILE A 69 -8.02 -0.16 1.85
CA ILE A 69 -7.12 -0.26 3.00
C ILE A 69 -5.77 -0.81 2.54
N ALA A 70 -5.79 -1.88 1.73
CA ALA A 70 -4.56 -2.46 1.16
C ALA A 70 -3.82 -1.46 0.27
N GLU A 71 -4.52 -0.67 -0.56
CA GLU A 71 -3.90 0.34 -1.41
C GLU A 71 -3.24 1.44 -0.55
N SER A 72 -3.95 1.92 0.48
CA SER A 72 -3.42 2.95 1.38
C SER A 72 -2.14 2.47 2.09
N MET A 73 -2.15 1.23 2.61
CA MET A 73 -0.96 0.61 3.22
C MET A 73 0.19 0.49 2.23
N ASN A 74 -0.07 0.03 1.00
CA ASN A 74 0.94 -0.04 -0.05
C ASN A 74 1.56 1.34 -0.34
N ASN A 75 0.73 2.38 -0.42
CA ASN A 75 1.23 3.74 -0.69
C ASN A 75 2.08 4.27 0.47
N MET A 76 1.69 4.01 1.71
CA MET A 76 2.50 4.35 2.89
C MET A 76 3.85 3.61 2.88
N GLY A 77 3.86 2.31 2.57
CA GLY A 77 5.08 1.52 2.44
C GLY A 77 6.04 2.08 1.36
N LEU A 78 5.52 2.54 0.23
CA LEU A 78 6.32 3.21 -0.80
C LEU A 78 6.97 4.52 -0.29
N VAL A 79 6.26 5.29 0.52
CA VAL A 79 6.80 6.53 1.11
C VAL A 79 7.89 6.20 2.13
N TYR A 80 7.66 5.25 3.03
CA TYR A 80 8.67 4.83 4.01
C TYR A 80 9.93 4.25 3.33
N SER A 81 9.79 3.63 2.15
CA SER A 81 10.92 3.15 1.36
C SER A 81 11.79 4.31 0.90
N LYS A 82 11.18 5.42 0.45
CA LYS A 82 11.91 6.65 0.12
C LYS A 82 12.59 7.31 1.32
N MET A 83 12.12 7.00 2.53
CA MET A 83 12.70 7.49 3.78
C MET A 83 13.74 6.53 4.39
N ASN A 84 14.06 5.42 3.73
CA ASN A 84 14.94 4.35 4.22
C ASN A 84 14.52 3.77 5.59
N ASN A 85 13.22 3.78 5.91
CA ASN A 85 12.71 3.18 7.14
C ASN A 85 12.27 1.74 6.88
N PHE A 86 13.22 0.81 6.86
CA PHE A 86 13.00 -0.59 6.49
C PHE A 86 11.86 -1.26 7.26
N TYR A 87 11.85 -1.16 8.59
CA TYR A 87 10.85 -1.85 9.42
C TYR A 87 9.43 -1.40 9.08
N SER A 88 9.20 -0.08 8.98
CA SER A 88 7.88 0.42 8.62
C SER A 88 7.48 0.02 7.20
N VAL A 89 8.40 0.00 6.23
CA VAL A 89 8.11 -0.47 4.87
C VAL A 89 7.59 -1.91 4.87
N LEU A 90 8.31 -2.78 5.57
CA LEU A 90 8.00 -4.20 5.60
C LEU A 90 6.62 -4.43 6.24
N ASP A 91 6.33 -3.78 7.37
CA ASP A 91 5.03 -3.87 8.04
C ASP A 91 3.88 -3.47 7.10
N TYR A 92 3.97 -2.29 6.47
CA TYR A 92 2.91 -1.80 5.58
C TYR A 92 2.72 -2.66 4.33
N PHE A 93 3.81 -3.14 3.72
CA PHE A 93 3.70 -4.00 2.55
C PHE A 93 3.15 -5.39 2.89
N LEU A 94 3.52 -5.96 4.04
CA LEU A 94 3.00 -7.25 4.48
C LEU A 94 1.51 -7.19 4.82
N GLU A 95 1.06 -6.15 5.52
CA GLU A 95 -0.37 -5.97 5.80
C GLU A 95 -1.19 -5.78 4.51
N SER A 96 -0.68 -4.98 3.57
CA SER A 96 -1.30 -4.81 2.25
C SER A 96 -1.41 -6.13 1.49
N LEU A 97 -0.34 -6.93 1.50
CA LEU A 97 -0.29 -8.25 0.87
C LEU A 97 -1.28 -9.23 1.50
N ASP A 98 -1.42 -9.26 2.83
CA ASP A 98 -2.38 -10.14 3.52
C ASP A 98 -3.81 -9.84 3.08
N ILE A 99 -4.19 -8.56 3.03
CA ILE A 99 -5.51 -8.16 2.55
C ILE A 99 -5.71 -8.55 1.07
N ARG A 100 -4.73 -8.25 0.21
CA ARG A 100 -4.80 -8.61 -1.23
C ARG A 100 -4.96 -10.12 -1.44
N LYS A 101 -4.23 -10.96 -0.69
CA LYS A 101 -4.34 -12.43 -0.75
C LYS A 101 -5.70 -12.97 -0.32
N ARG A 102 -6.42 -12.26 0.55
CA ARG A 102 -7.77 -12.65 1.01
C ARG A 102 -8.87 -12.27 0.02
N ILE A 103 -8.64 -11.25 -0.81
CA ILE A 103 -9.65 -10.71 -1.73
C ILE A 103 -9.43 -11.21 -3.17
N LEU A 104 -8.18 -11.30 -3.62
CA LEU A 104 -7.84 -11.49 -5.02
C LEU A 104 -7.38 -12.92 -5.33
N PRO A 105 -7.58 -13.40 -6.58
CA PRO A 105 -6.96 -14.63 -7.05
C PRO A 105 -5.43 -14.55 -6.95
N TYR A 106 -4.79 -15.70 -6.73
CA TYR A 106 -3.35 -15.79 -6.52
C TYR A 106 -2.49 -15.13 -7.61
N GLU A 107 -2.93 -15.24 -8.86
CA GLU A 107 -2.21 -14.74 -10.04
C GLU A 107 -2.50 -13.26 -10.33
N HIS A 108 -3.27 -12.58 -9.46
CA HIS A 108 -3.61 -11.19 -9.66
C HIS A 108 -2.36 -10.31 -9.59
N ASN A 109 -2.26 -9.36 -10.53
CA ASN A 109 -1.09 -8.50 -10.68
C ASN A 109 -0.74 -7.72 -9.39
N ASP A 110 -1.75 -7.30 -8.62
CA ASP A 110 -1.52 -6.60 -7.34
C ASP A 110 -0.80 -7.46 -6.29
N ILE A 111 -1.06 -8.78 -6.27
CA ILE A 111 -0.31 -9.69 -5.39
C ILE A 111 1.13 -9.75 -5.89
N VAL A 112 1.34 -9.96 -7.19
CA VAL A 112 2.68 -9.99 -7.80
C VAL A 112 3.46 -8.71 -7.49
N GLN A 113 2.85 -7.53 -7.67
CA GLN A 113 3.49 -6.25 -7.41
C GLN A 113 3.86 -6.07 -5.93
N SER A 114 2.98 -6.50 -5.01
CA SER A 114 3.27 -6.47 -3.56
C SER A 114 4.51 -7.28 -3.22
N LEU A 115 4.61 -8.48 -3.79
CA LEU A 115 5.75 -9.38 -3.57
C LEU A 115 7.03 -8.79 -4.15
N MET A 116 6.96 -8.24 -5.36
CA MET A 116 8.11 -7.54 -5.96
C MET A 116 8.59 -6.38 -5.08
N ASN A 117 7.68 -5.60 -4.52
CA ASN A 117 8.02 -4.49 -3.62
C ASN A 117 8.76 -5.00 -2.37
N ILE A 118 8.25 -6.04 -1.72
CA ILE A 118 8.88 -6.57 -0.49
C ILE A 118 10.24 -7.20 -0.82
N THR A 119 10.32 -7.99 -1.89
CA THR A 119 11.58 -8.61 -2.32
C THR A 119 12.63 -7.55 -2.66
N SER A 120 12.26 -6.49 -3.39
CA SER A 120 13.16 -5.37 -3.71
C SER A 120 13.74 -4.74 -2.44
N ILE A 121 12.92 -4.52 -1.43
CA ILE A 121 13.34 -3.94 -0.15
C ILE A 121 14.23 -4.90 0.64
N GLY A 122 13.92 -6.20 0.63
CA GLY A 122 14.79 -7.23 1.20
C GLY A 122 16.17 -7.24 0.53
N TYR A 123 16.24 -7.11 -0.80
CA TYR A 123 17.51 -7.01 -1.54
C TYR A 123 18.29 -5.76 -1.14
N GLU A 124 17.64 -4.60 -1.10
CA GLU A 124 18.28 -3.33 -0.71
C GLU A 124 18.88 -3.36 0.70
N GLN A 125 18.29 -4.16 1.59
CA GLN A 125 18.69 -4.24 3.00
C GLN A 125 19.46 -5.51 3.36
N ASN A 126 19.86 -6.33 2.37
CA ASN A 126 20.48 -7.64 2.57
C ASN A 126 19.67 -8.56 3.53
N ALA A 127 18.35 -8.41 3.54
CA ALA A 127 17.41 -9.11 4.43
C ALA A 127 16.37 -9.92 3.62
N ILE A 128 16.76 -10.40 2.43
CA ILE A 128 15.87 -11.16 1.54
C ILE A 128 15.35 -12.41 2.24
N ASP A 129 16.21 -13.16 2.92
CA ASP A 129 15.84 -14.41 3.58
C ASP A 129 14.78 -14.16 4.67
N GLU A 130 14.90 -13.05 5.41
CA GLU A 130 13.91 -12.62 6.40
C GLU A 130 12.58 -12.26 5.71
N ALA A 131 12.64 -11.47 4.63
CA ALA A 131 11.47 -11.08 3.85
C ALA A 131 10.73 -12.29 3.23
N LEU A 132 11.45 -13.30 2.75
CA LEU A 132 10.90 -14.55 2.20
C LEU A 132 10.30 -15.43 3.29
N THR A 133 11.00 -15.54 4.43
CA THR A 133 10.56 -16.33 5.59
C THR A 133 9.25 -15.78 6.15
N ILE A 134 9.15 -14.46 6.36
CA ILE A 134 7.94 -13.82 6.89
C ILE A 134 6.73 -14.06 5.96
N GLN A 135 6.96 -14.04 4.65
CA GLN A 135 5.89 -14.25 3.67
C GLN A 135 5.54 -15.73 3.47
N LYS A 136 6.33 -16.63 4.05
CA LYS A 136 6.28 -18.07 3.82
C LYS A 136 6.34 -18.38 2.32
N ILE A 137 7.25 -17.73 1.60
CA ILE A 137 7.37 -17.85 0.15
C ILE A 137 8.70 -18.50 -0.21
N GLU A 138 8.64 -19.53 -1.04
CA GLU A 138 9.81 -20.07 -1.74
C GLU A 138 9.74 -19.66 -3.21
N PHE A 139 10.88 -19.24 -3.76
CA PHE A 139 11.04 -19.04 -5.20
C PHE A 139 11.63 -20.32 -5.82
N ASP A 140 11.04 -20.78 -6.93
CA ASP A 140 11.64 -21.80 -7.76
C ASP A 140 12.87 -21.22 -8.50
N PRO A 141 13.75 -22.08 -9.06
CA PRO A 141 14.97 -21.63 -9.76
C PRO A 141 14.72 -20.74 -11.00
N ILE A 142 13.48 -20.64 -11.48
CA ILE A 142 13.07 -19.80 -12.62
C ILE A 142 12.27 -18.57 -12.17
N GLY A 143 12.22 -18.28 -10.87
CA GLY A 143 11.66 -17.05 -10.29
C GLY A 143 10.16 -17.08 -10.03
N ARG A 144 9.50 -18.24 -10.07
CA ARG A 144 8.09 -18.38 -9.66
C ARG A 144 8.03 -18.59 -8.15
N TYR A 145 7.17 -17.84 -7.47
CA TYR A 145 7.00 -17.99 -6.03
C TYR A 145 5.87 -18.98 -5.69
N LYS A 146 5.99 -19.68 -4.56
CA LYS A 146 4.97 -20.56 -3.97
C LYS A 146 4.83 -20.29 -2.48
N LEU A 147 3.59 -20.22 -1.98
CA LEU A 147 3.30 -20.10 -0.55
C LEU A 147 3.46 -21.47 0.15
N LEU A 148 4.24 -21.52 1.23
CA LEU A 148 4.49 -22.73 2.02
C LEU A 148 3.21 -23.27 2.69
N ASP A 149 2.23 -22.41 2.98
CA ASP A 149 1.00 -22.82 3.70
C ASP A 149 0.01 -23.63 2.84
N ARG A 150 0.12 -23.64 1.50
CA ARG A 150 -0.80 -24.39 0.63
C ARG A 150 -0.34 -25.80 0.25
N LEU A 151 0.82 -26.25 0.74
CA LEU A 151 1.30 -27.61 0.48
C LEU A 151 0.68 -28.70 1.36
N LYS A 152 -0.23 -28.36 2.28
CA LYS A 152 -0.90 -29.33 3.16
C LYS A 152 -2.32 -29.73 2.79
N GLU A 153 -2.92 -29.21 1.71
CA GLU A 153 -4.32 -29.51 1.36
C GLU A 153 -4.53 -30.12 -0.03
N SER A 154 -3.63 -31.00 -0.46
CA SER A 154 -3.93 -31.92 -1.57
C SER A 154 -3.22 -33.24 -1.38
N ILE A 155 -3.84 -34.12 -0.58
CA ILE A 155 -3.72 -35.59 -0.67
C ILE A 155 -5.08 -36.10 -1.11
#